data_AF-A0A2T7WD68-F1
#
_entry.id   AF-A0A2T7WD68-F1
#
_cell.length_a   1.000
_cell.length_b   1.000
_cell.length_c   1.000
_cell.angle_alpha   90.00
_cell.angle_beta   90.00
_cell.angle_gamma   90.00
#
_symmetry.space_group_name_H-M   'P 1'
#
loop_
_entity.id
_entity.type
_entity.pdbx_description
1 polymer ?
#
loop_
_entity_poly.entity_id
_entity_poly.type
_entity_poly.pdbx_seq_one_letter_code
_entity_poly.pdbx_strand_id
1 'polypeptide(L)'
;MNDDELARVMRRLDPARTPADAPIPLDAERRLREIVGRPPVARRRSAARRRPLLAWTSAAAAVVVILTIVTGVLWMPAPSASALTPTPLVYTSSPADPAEAVAAARAQLARDDDGVMAERRSLSLGWYFSASPDGAEATVFRREWVDLRWNENFSGSIVTTAAEATDADGDTVPAGEPAPGTVVAESRYVQNQFRPLSPAPPTPTADAMRELLRTSVGAEGELTAGDAIIGARTLLGEWTLDDAQQSALLQAVLEAPGLRALGTTRDRIGREVIGLGGLPSSPSNADVTLLISAGTGRIVGFESALVEANTDLDLPPGSLTEYALWDVRDREDAPR
;
A
#
# COMPACT_ATOMS: atom_id res chain seq x y z
N MET A 1 43.27 -4.30 -20.64
CA MET A 1 42.54 -5.55 -20.84
C MET A 1 41.87 -5.45 -22.20
N ASN A 2 42.23 -6.32 -23.14
CA ASN A 2 41.60 -6.31 -24.46
C ASN A 2 40.32 -7.17 -24.45
N ASP A 3 39.45 -7.00 -25.44
CA ASP A 3 38.16 -7.69 -25.52
C ASP A 3 38.31 -9.22 -25.50
N ASP A 4 39.42 -9.73 -26.02
CA ASP A 4 39.76 -11.15 -26.01
C ASP A 4 40.14 -11.69 -24.61
N GLU A 5 40.69 -10.85 -23.74
CA GLU A 5 40.91 -11.17 -22.32
C GLU A 5 39.60 -11.16 -21.54
N LEU A 6 38.77 -10.14 -21.75
CA LEU A 6 37.47 -10.03 -21.09
C LEU A 6 36.56 -11.21 -21.45
N ALA A 7 36.48 -11.56 -22.73
CA ALA A 7 35.71 -12.71 -23.21
C ALA A 7 36.25 -14.05 -22.67
N ARG A 8 37.56 -14.13 -22.37
CA ARG A 8 38.19 -15.32 -21.75
C ARG A 8 37.89 -15.42 -20.26
N VAL A 9 37.82 -14.30 -19.56
CA VAL A 9 37.47 -14.26 -18.12
C VAL A 9 36.00 -14.59 -17.94
N MET A 10 35.10 -14.03 -18.75
CA MET A 10 33.67 -14.32 -18.66
C MET A 10 33.34 -15.78 -18.96
N ARG A 11 33.96 -16.39 -19.99
CA ARG A 11 33.80 -17.84 -20.25
C ARG A 11 34.33 -18.74 -19.13
N ARG A 12 35.28 -18.25 -18.32
CA ARG A 12 35.87 -19.03 -17.22
C ARG A 12 35.00 -19.00 -15.96
N LEU A 13 34.13 -17.99 -15.84
CA LEU A 13 33.22 -17.79 -14.73
C LEU A 13 31.81 -18.32 -14.98
N ASP A 14 31.52 -18.85 -16.19
CA ASP A 14 30.23 -19.44 -16.52
C ASP A 14 30.04 -20.79 -15.80
N PRO A 15 29.09 -20.90 -14.85
CA PRO A 15 28.80 -22.15 -14.17
C PRO A 15 28.09 -23.17 -15.08
N ALA A 16 27.50 -22.73 -16.20
CA ALA A 16 26.88 -23.59 -17.19
C ALA A 16 27.90 -24.03 -18.23
N ARG A 17 28.70 -25.05 -17.90
CA ARG A 17 29.68 -25.66 -18.83
C ARG A 17 29.05 -26.51 -19.94
N THR A 18 27.72 -26.58 -19.99
CA THR A 18 26.97 -27.39 -20.94
C THR A 18 26.53 -26.49 -22.09
N PRO A 19 26.92 -26.78 -23.34
CA PRO A 19 26.41 -26.07 -24.50
C PRO A 19 24.88 -26.07 -24.53
N ALA A 20 24.25 -24.96 -24.94
CA ALA A 20 22.80 -24.81 -24.96
C ALA A 20 22.08 -25.91 -25.78
N ASP A 21 22.77 -26.44 -26.79
CA ASP A 21 22.25 -27.43 -27.73
C ASP A 21 22.66 -28.87 -27.36
N ALA A 22 23.29 -29.05 -26.20
CA ALA A 22 23.74 -30.37 -25.77
C ALA A 22 22.53 -31.27 -25.47
N PRO A 23 22.50 -32.50 -26.01
CA PRO A 23 21.42 -33.44 -25.72
C PRO A 23 21.40 -33.75 -24.21
N ILE A 24 20.20 -33.84 -23.64
CA ILE A 24 20.02 -34.13 -22.21
C ILE A 24 20.61 -35.51 -21.93
N PRO A 25 21.60 -35.63 -21.02
CA PRO A 25 22.21 -36.91 -20.74
C PRO A 25 21.21 -37.84 -20.03
N LEU A 26 21.28 -39.13 -20.37
CA LEU A 26 20.29 -40.14 -20.01
C LEU A 26 20.16 -40.39 -18.50
N ASP A 27 21.14 -39.97 -17.71
CA ASP A 27 21.11 -39.99 -16.24
C ASP A 27 20.28 -38.84 -15.67
N ALA A 28 20.34 -37.65 -16.28
CA ALA A 28 19.52 -36.49 -15.93
C ALA A 28 18.04 -36.76 -16.24
N GLU A 29 17.72 -37.36 -17.39
CA GLU A 29 16.36 -37.81 -17.69
C GLU A 29 15.85 -38.87 -16.70
N ARG A 30 16.72 -39.80 -16.28
CA ARG A 30 16.36 -40.83 -15.31
C ARG A 30 16.04 -40.23 -13.94
N ARG A 31 16.85 -39.27 -13.48
CA ARG A 31 16.59 -38.54 -12.22
C ARG A 31 15.31 -37.72 -12.28
N LEU A 32 15.03 -37.08 -13.41
CA LEU A 32 13.78 -36.32 -13.58
C LEU A 32 12.56 -37.24 -13.50
N ARG A 33 12.58 -38.40 -14.16
CA ARG A 33 11.51 -39.40 -14.06
C ARG A 33 11.37 -39.98 -12.65
N GLU A 34 12.47 -40.11 -11.92
CA GLU A 34 12.45 -40.55 -10.53
C GLU A 34 11.84 -39.50 -9.59
N ILE A 35 12.08 -38.20 -9.85
CA ILE A 35 11.51 -37.09 -9.07
C ILE A 35 10.02 -36.94 -9.38
N VAL A 36 9.63 -36.99 -10.64
CA VAL A 36 8.23 -36.85 -11.09
C VAL A 36 7.41 -38.10 -10.72
N GLY A 37 8.04 -39.28 -10.67
CA GLY A 37 7.41 -40.54 -10.34
C GLY A 37 7.30 -40.85 -8.84
N ARG A 38 7.89 -40.03 -7.95
CA ARG A 38 7.84 -40.25 -6.50
C ARG A 38 6.56 -39.63 -5.90
N PRO A 39 5.63 -40.42 -5.37
CA PRO A 39 4.58 -39.90 -4.51
C PRO A 39 5.18 -39.39 -3.18
N PRO A 40 4.65 -38.31 -2.58
CA PRO A 40 5.20 -37.73 -1.37
C PRO A 40 5.13 -38.71 -0.19
N VAL A 41 6.26 -38.92 0.48
CA VAL A 41 6.37 -39.81 1.65
C VAL A 41 5.84 -39.10 2.89
N ALA A 42 4.71 -39.57 3.42
CA ALA A 42 4.09 -39.06 4.63
C ALA A 42 4.91 -39.41 5.88
N ARG A 43 5.33 -38.40 6.66
CA ARG A 43 5.84 -38.57 8.03
C ARG A 43 4.72 -39.11 8.94
N ARG A 44 4.97 -40.27 9.57
CA ARG A 44 4.10 -40.84 10.61
C ARG A 44 4.09 -39.94 11.86
N ARG A 45 2.94 -39.36 12.21
CA ARG A 45 2.56 -39.04 13.59
C ARG A 45 1.17 -39.61 13.87
N SER A 46 1.05 -40.16 15.06
CA SER A 46 -0.05 -41.00 15.56
C SER A 46 -1.37 -40.25 15.78
N ALA A 47 -2.45 -40.88 15.28
CA ALA A 47 -3.87 -40.86 15.67
C ALA A 47 -4.44 -39.68 16.51
N ALA A 48 -5.41 -38.93 15.96
CA ALA A 48 -6.86 -39.21 16.13
C ALA A 48 -7.79 -38.21 15.40
N ARG A 49 -8.77 -38.78 14.66
CA ARG A 49 -10.11 -38.29 14.24
C ARG A 49 -10.32 -37.06 13.32
N ARG A 50 -10.75 -37.46 12.10
CA ARG A 50 -11.82 -36.94 11.22
C ARG A 50 -11.48 -35.77 10.25
N ARG A 51 -11.77 -36.06 8.97
CA ARG A 51 -11.61 -35.34 7.68
C ARG A 51 -12.76 -34.32 7.43
N PRO A 52 -12.84 -33.62 6.26
CA PRO A 52 -11.84 -33.06 5.31
C PRO A 52 -12.15 -31.54 4.99
N LEU A 53 -11.38 -30.70 4.29
CA LEU A 53 -11.03 -30.63 2.86
C LEU A 53 -10.21 -29.33 2.63
N LEU A 54 -9.39 -29.35 1.58
CA LEU A 54 -8.91 -28.21 0.77
C LEU A 54 -8.51 -26.92 1.49
N ALA A 55 -7.21 -26.70 1.62
CA ALA A 55 -6.64 -25.37 1.59
C ALA A 55 -5.73 -25.27 0.36
N TRP A 56 -6.23 -24.57 -0.66
CA TRP A 56 -5.39 -23.98 -1.68
C TRP A 56 -4.45 -23.01 -0.98
N THR A 57 -3.15 -23.17 -1.17
CA THR A 57 -2.17 -22.19 -0.69
C THR A 57 -2.21 -20.98 -1.63
N SER A 58 -3.11 -20.04 -1.36
CA SER A 58 -3.02 -18.68 -1.87
C SER A 58 -1.87 -18.00 -1.13
N ALA A 59 -0.71 -17.97 -1.77
CA ALA A 59 0.34 -17.03 -1.40
C ALA A 59 -0.14 -15.64 -1.82
N ALA A 60 -0.87 -14.96 -0.94
CA ALA A 60 -1.10 -13.53 -1.04
C ALA A 60 0.26 -12.86 -0.86
N ALA A 61 0.90 -12.51 -1.97
CA ALA A 61 2.01 -11.58 -1.93
C ALA A 61 1.42 -10.22 -1.58
N ALA A 62 1.55 -9.81 -0.32
CA ALA A 62 1.32 -8.43 0.07
C ALA A 62 2.16 -7.54 -0.85
N VAL A 63 1.50 -6.64 -1.57
CA VAL A 63 2.18 -5.59 -2.34
C VAL A 63 2.83 -4.69 -1.31
N VAL A 64 4.10 -4.94 -1.01
CA VAL A 64 4.99 -3.93 -0.45
C VAL A 64 5.07 -2.86 -1.53
N VAL A 65 4.37 -1.74 -1.32
CA VAL A 65 4.68 -0.51 -2.04
C VAL A 65 6.13 -0.21 -1.69
N ILE A 66 7.03 -0.47 -2.64
CA ILE A 66 8.45 -0.19 -2.49
C ILE A 66 8.57 1.32 -2.36
N LEU A 67 8.93 1.80 -1.17
CA LEU A 67 9.52 3.11 -0.96
C LEU A 67 10.80 3.20 -1.81
N THR A 68 10.68 3.69 -3.05
CA THR A 68 11.83 3.96 -3.90
C THR A 68 12.51 5.25 -3.44
N ILE A 69 13.64 5.07 -2.78
CA ILE A 69 14.61 6.11 -2.41
C ILE A 69 15.27 6.67 -3.68
N VAL A 70 15.34 8.00 -3.82
CA VAL A 70 16.21 8.66 -4.81
C VAL A 70 17.05 9.75 -4.16
N THR A 71 18.36 9.60 -4.38
CA THR A 71 19.49 10.44 -3.98
C THR A 71 19.54 11.79 -4.71
N GLY A 72 19.97 12.83 -4.00
CA GLY A 72 20.60 14.00 -4.59
C GLY A 72 20.50 15.24 -3.72
N VAL A 73 21.51 15.52 -2.89
CA VAL A 73 22.16 16.83 -2.71
C VAL A 73 23.50 16.59 -2.02
N LEU A 74 24.60 16.70 -2.75
CA LEU A 74 25.93 16.79 -2.17
C LEU A 74 26.14 18.20 -1.59
N TRP A 75 26.54 18.24 -0.32
CA TRP A 75 27.14 19.35 0.43
C TRP A 75 26.20 20.38 1.08
N MET A 76 25.83 20.12 2.34
CA MET A 76 25.93 21.06 3.47
C MET A 76 25.93 20.27 4.79
N PRO A 77 26.70 20.64 5.81
CA PRO A 77 26.64 19.97 7.12
C PRO A 77 25.39 20.45 7.87
N ALA A 78 24.34 19.64 7.87
CA ALA A 78 23.17 19.88 8.71
C ALA A 78 23.35 19.20 10.09
N PRO A 79 22.86 19.82 11.18
CA PRO A 79 22.96 19.25 12.52
C PRO A 79 22.09 17.98 12.66
N SER A 80 22.42 17.17 13.67
CA SER A 80 21.78 15.91 14.06
C SER A 80 20.28 15.87 13.76
N ALA A 81 19.90 15.00 12.83
CA ALA A 81 18.53 14.89 12.35
C ALA A 81 17.62 14.22 13.38
N SER A 82 16.73 14.99 14.02
CA SER A 82 15.46 14.44 14.49
C SER A 82 14.51 14.39 13.29
N ALA A 83 13.93 13.23 13.00
CA ALA A 83 12.96 13.07 11.93
C ALA A 83 11.77 14.04 12.14
N LEU A 84 11.61 15.01 11.23
CA LEU A 84 10.49 15.95 11.24
C LEU A 84 9.28 15.30 10.57
N THR A 85 8.72 14.29 11.23
CA THR A 85 7.47 13.67 10.77
C THR A 85 6.31 14.60 11.10
N PRO A 86 5.37 14.86 10.19
CA PRO A 86 4.20 15.67 10.53
C PRO A 86 3.45 15.06 11.71
N THR A 87 2.80 15.88 12.53
CA THR A 87 2.02 15.38 13.66
C THR A 87 0.72 14.70 13.19
N PRO A 88 0.21 13.69 13.91
CA PRO A 88 -1.09 13.08 13.64
C PRO A 88 -2.21 14.12 13.65
N LEU A 89 -3.28 13.86 12.89
CA LEU A 89 -4.43 14.75 12.89
C LEU A 89 -5.09 14.80 14.27
N VAL A 90 -5.45 16.02 14.69
CA VAL A 90 -6.19 16.24 15.93
C VAL A 90 -7.68 16.33 15.59
N TYR A 91 -8.47 15.46 16.21
CA TYR A 91 -9.90 15.43 16.02
C TYR A 91 -10.63 16.26 17.06
N THR A 92 -11.66 16.97 16.59
CA THR A 92 -12.57 17.76 17.41
C THR A 92 -13.93 17.08 17.45
N SER A 93 -14.71 17.31 18.51
CA SER A 93 -15.99 16.65 18.88
C SER A 93 -15.88 15.32 19.64
N SER A 94 -16.89 15.04 20.47
CA SER A 94 -17.04 13.77 21.21
C SER A 94 -17.12 12.61 20.21
N PRO A 95 -16.57 11.41 20.50
CA PRO A 95 -16.62 10.29 19.57
C PRO A 95 -18.07 10.02 19.17
N ALA A 96 -18.37 10.20 17.88
CA ALA A 96 -19.61 9.73 17.30
C ALA A 96 -19.63 8.20 17.38
N ASP A 97 -20.80 7.59 17.41
CA ASP A 97 -20.90 6.14 17.19
C ASP A 97 -20.33 5.84 15.79
N PRO A 98 -19.36 4.91 15.62
CA PRO A 98 -18.87 4.51 14.31
C PRO A 98 -20.00 4.15 13.34
N ALA A 99 -21.08 3.54 13.84
CA ALA A 99 -22.23 3.19 13.02
C ALA A 99 -22.97 4.42 12.50
N GLU A 100 -23.08 5.48 13.31
CA GLU A 100 -23.70 6.74 12.91
C GLU A 100 -22.83 7.45 11.86
N ALA A 101 -21.51 7.51 12.07
CA ALA A 101 -20.57 8.09 11.11
C ALA A 101 -20.62 7.39 9.74
N VAL A 102 -20.62 6.05 9.74
CA VAL A 102 -20.71 5.25 8.51
C VAL A 102 -22.09 5.40 7.87
N ALA A 103 -23.18 5.42 8.63
CA ALA A 103 -24.52 5.63 8.10
C ALA A 103 -24.65 7.01 7.42
N ALA A 104 -24.12 8.07 8.03
CA ALA A 104 -24.10 9.41 7.46
C ALA A 104 -23.31 9.48 6.15
N ALA A 105 -22.11 8.88 6.12
CA ALA A 105 -21.27 8.80 4.94
C ALA A 105 -21.96 8.05 3.79
N ARG A 106 -22.55 6.89 4.08
CA ARG A 106 -23.29 6.09 3.08
C ARG A 106 -24.54 6.80 2.57
N ALA A 107 -25.21 7.58 3.40
CA ALA A 107 -26.32 8.43 2.97
C ALA A 107 -25.85 9.55 2.05
N GLN A 108 -24.63 10.07 2.21
CA GLN A 108 -24.07 11.09 1.32
C GLN A 108 -23.65 10.51 -0.03
N LEU A 109 -23.01 9.34 -0.04
CA LEU A 109 -22.69 8.59 -1.26
C LEU A 109 -23.93 8.28 -2.12
N ALA A 110 -25.09 8.11 -1.48
CA ALA A 110 -26.35 7.85 -2.18
C ALA A 110 -27.03 9.09 -2.77
N ARG A 111 -26.54 10.31 -2.46
CA ARG A 111 -27.09 11.59 -2.95
C ARG A 111 -26.28 12.21 -4.08
N ASP A 112 -25.03 11.79 -4.26
CA ASP A 112 -24.12 12.38 -5.24
C ASP A 112 -24.46 11.82 -6.63
N ASP A 113 -25.05 12.66 -7.48
CA ASP A 113 -25.52 12.27 -8.83
C ASP A 113 -24.39 12.35 -9.88
N ASP A 114 -23.25 12.98 -9.58
CA ASP A 114 -22.08 13.12 -10.47
C ASP A 114 -21.15 11.89 -10.43
N GLY A 115 -21.71 10.73 -10.07
CA GLY A 115 -21.01 9.53 -9.59
C GLY A 115 -19.67 9.18 -10.25
N VAL A 116 -18.67 8.91 -9.41
CA VAL A 116 -17.33 8.46 -9.84
C VAL A 116 -17.42 7.03 -10.36
N MET A 117 -16.86 6.77 -11.55
CA MET A 117 -16.80 5.43 -12.11
C MET A 117 -15.64 4.62 -11.52
N ALA A 118 -15.85 3.31 -11.38
CA ALA A 118 -14.78 2.41 -10.93
C ALA A 118 -13.68 2.29 -12.01
N GLU A 119 -12.42 2.49 -11.63
CA GLU A 119 -11.28 2.49 -12.55
C GLU A 119 -10.08 1.71 -12.01
N ARG A 120 -9.36 1.04 -12.93
CA ARG A 120 -8.07 0.37 -12.69
C ARG A 120 -6.91 1.38 -12.56
N ARG A 121 -7.11 2.34 -11.68
CA ARG A 121 -6.22 3.46 -11.41
C ARG A 121 -6.32 3.81 -9.94
N SER A 122 -5.24 4.30 -9.34
CA SER A 122 -5.30 5.04 -8.09
C SER A 122 -4.40 6.25 -8.23
N LEU A 123 -4.95 7.43 -7.99
CA LEU A 123 -4.18 8.66 -7.88
C LEU A 123 -4.24 9.10 -6.43
N SER A 124 -3.09 9.11 -5.77
CA SER A 124 -2.97 9.55 -4.38
C SER A 124 -1.90 10.62 -4.24
N LEU A 125 -2.09 11.46 -3.24
CA LEU A 125 -1.12 12.42 -2.75
C LEU A 125 -0.67 11.95 -1.37
N GLY A 126 0.58 11.55 -1.24
CA GLY A 126 1.11 11.00 0.00
C GLY A 126 2.26 11.81 0.58
N TRP A 127 2.45 11.65 1.88
CA TRP A 127 3.60 12.12 2.62
C TRP A 127 4.41 10.89 2.98
N TYR A 128 5.54 10.71 2.30
CA TYR A 128 6.37 9.51 2.42
C TYR A 128 7.74 9.85 3.00
N PHE A 129 8.31 8.87 3.70
CA PHE A 129 9.68 8.92 4.17
C PHE A 129 10.67 8.88 3.00
N SER A 130 11.62 9.80 2.97
CA SER A 130 12.82 9.68 2.15
C SER A 130 14.03 9.51 3.08
N ALA A 131 14.70 8.36 2.99
CA ALA A 131 15.96 8.08 3.71
C ALA A 131 17.10 8.01 2.70
N SER A 132 18.20 8.72 2.97
CA SER A 132 19.40 8.69 2.13
C SER A 132 20.19 7.38 2.39
N PRO A 133 20.72 6.69 1.34
CA PRO A 133 21.50 5.46 1.48
C PRO A 133 22.74 5.61 2.37
N ASP A 134 23.22 6.83 2.50
CA ASP A 134 24.49 7.22 3.12
C ASP A 134 24.39 7.25 4.66
N GLY A 135 23.19 7.02 5.21
CA GLY A 135 22.94 6.89 6.66
C GLY A 135 23.14 8.17 7.47
N ALA A 136 23.43 9.30 6.83
CA ALA A 136 23.78 10.56 7.49
C ALA A 136 22.75 11.69 7.28
N GLU A 137 21.75 11.51 6.44
CA GLU A 137 20.82 12.59 6.08
C GLU A 137 19.43 12.37 6.69
N ALA A 138 18.85 13.49 7.11
CA ALA A 138 17.57 13.55 7.78
C ALA A 138 16.47 12.81 7.02
N THR A 139 15.67 12.07 7.78
CA THR A 139 14.38 11.55 7.36
C THR A 139 13.47 12.72 6.95
N VAL A 140 13.39 13.02 5.65
CA VAL A 140 12.53 14.09 5.13
C VAL A 140 11.21 13.47 4.70
N PHE A 141 10.11 13.98 5.27
CA PHE A 141 8.77 13.73 4.76
C PHE A 141 8.53 14.55 3.51
N ARG A 142 8.45 13.89 2.35
CA ARG A 142 8.20 14.55 1.08
C ARG A 142 6.76 14.29 0.64
N ARG A 143 6.14 15.33 0.13
CA ARG A 143 4.81 15.26 -0.49
C ARG A 143 4.99 14.80 -1.93
N GLU A 144 4.33 13.72 -2.31
CA GLU A 144 4.47 13.09 -3.62
C GLU A 144 3.12 12.63 -4.15
N TRP A 145 2.93 12.79 -5.46
CA TRP A 145 1.85 12.17 -6.20
C TRP A 145 2.24 10.74 -6.59
N VAL A 146 1.36 9.78 -6.37
CA VAL A 146 1.51 8.40 -6.83
C VAL A 146 0.33 8.07 -7.75
N ASP A 147 0.61 7.87 -9.04
CA ASP A 147 -0.37 7.45 -10.06
C ASP A 147 -0.10 5.99 -10.43
N LEU A 148 -0.91 5.09 -9.88
CA LEU A 148 -0.93 3.68 -10.25
C LEU A 148 -1.99 3.48 -11.33
N ARG A 149 -1.64 2.84 -12.45
CA ARG A 149 -2.58 2.44 -13.50
C ARG A 149 -2.30 1.02 -13.95
N TRP A 150 -3.34 0.26 -14.26
CA TRP A 150 -3.17 -1.10 -14.78
C TRP A 150 -4.30 -1.53 -15.72
N ASN A 151 -4.03 -2.58 -16.49
CA ASN A 151 -4.88 -3.05 -17.58
C ASN A 151 -5.40 -4.47 -17.33
N GLU A 152 -6.40 -4.89 -18.09
CA GLU A 152 -7.00 -6.24 -17.99
C GLU A 152 -6.02 -7.39 -18.22
N ASN A 153 -4.95 -7.14 -18.98
CA ASN A 153 -3.87 -8.10 -19.20
C ASN A 153 -2.81 -8.09 -18.08
N PHE A 154 -3.08 -7.39 -16.98
CA PHE A 154 -2.19 -7.21 -15.82
C PHE A 154 -0.83 -6.58 -16.16
N SER A 155 -0.78 -5.76 -17.20
CA SER A 155 0.27 -4.74 -17.37
C SER A 155 -0.12 -3.46 -16.66
N GLY A 156 0.84 -2.57 -16.37
CA GLY A 156 0.56 -1.33 -15.65
C GLY A 156 1.79 -0.49 -15.40
N SER A 157 1.62 0.58 -14.65
CA SER A 157 2.68 1.49 -14.24
C SER A 157 2.37 2.11 -12.89
N ILE A 158 3.41 2.43 -12.13
CA ILE A 158 3.36 3.31 -10.98
C ILE A 158 4.31 4.46 -11.28
N VAL A 159 3.79 5.68 -11.28
CA VAL A 159 4.57 6.90 -11.48
C VAL A 159 4.48 7.75 -10.23
N THR A 160 5.62 8.04 -9.63
CA THR A 160 5.74 8.94 -8.49
C THR A 160 6.33 10.27 -8.93
N THR A 161 5.65 11.36 -8.60
CA THR A 161 6.01 12.72 -8.99
C THR A 161 6.10 13.60 -7.75
N ALA A 162 7.15 14.40 -7.63
CA ALA A 162 7.28 15.37 -6.54
C ALA A 162 6.10 16.37 -6.55
N ALA A 163 5.52 16.65 -5.38
CA ALA A 163 4.50 17.68 -5.19
C ALA A 163 5.10 18.94 -4.55
N GLU A 164 4.29 19.98 -4.36
CA GLU A 164 4.69 21.19 -3.64
C GLU A 164 5.19 20.84 -2.23
N ALA A 165 6.35 21.39 -1.86
CA ALA A 165 6.91 21.19 -0.54
C ALA A 165 6.01 21.83 0.52
N THR A 166 5.69 21.08 1.58
CA THR A 166 4.95 21.57 2.75
C THR A 166 5.75 21.32 4.02
N ASP A 167 5.59 22.17 5.03
CA ASP A 167 6.06 21.84 6.38
C ASP A 167 5.16 20.79 7.07
N ALA A 168 5.45 20.49 8.33
CA ALA A 168 4.73 19.53 9.16
C ALA A 168 3.27 19.93 9.42
N ASP A 169 2.93 21.22 9.30
CA ASP A 169 1.59 21.75 9.47
C ASP A 169 0.80 21.76 8.14
N GLY A 170 1.48 21.47 7.03
CA GLY A 170 0.90 21.44 5.69
C GLY A 170 1.03 22.77 4.95
N ASP A 171 1.71 23.76 5.53
CA ASP A 171 1.92 25.06 4.90
C ASP A 171 2.98 24.95 3.81
N THR A 172 2.72 25.59 2.65
CA THR A 172 3.66 25.57 1.52
C THR A 172 4.97 26.26 1.90
N VAL A 173 6.08 25.53 1.77
CA VAL A 173 7.44 26.05 1.98
C VAL A 173 8.15 26.19 0.63
N PRO A 174 9.24 26.99 0.54
CA PRO A 174 10.02 27.10 -0.69
C PRO A 174 10.39 25.72 -1.22
N ALA A 175 10.12 25.49 -2.51
CA ALA A 175 10.37 24.20 -3.15
C ALA A 175 11.87 23.85 -3.04
N GLY A 176 12.17 22.75 -2.34
CA GLY A 176 13.46 22.08 -2.44
C GLY A 176 13.56 21.29 -3.74
N GLU A 177 14.75 20.75 -4.05
CA GLU A 177 14.88 19.75 -5.10
C GLU A 177 14.28 18.40 -4.63
N PRO A 178 13.64 17.63 -5.53
CA PRO A 178 13.31 17.95 -6.92
C PRO A 178 12.08 18.86 -7.04
N ALA A 179 12.03 19.69 -8.10
CA ALA A 179 10.93 20.62 -8.34
C ALA A 179 9.58 19.89 -8.49
N PRO A 180 8.47 20.49 -8.04
CA PRO A 180 7.13 19.92 -8.24
C PRO A 180 6.88 19.57 -9.71
N GLY A 181 6.24 18.42 -9.95
CA GLY A 181 6.04 17.88 -11.30
C GLY A 181 7.18 17.00 -11.82
N THR A 182 8.32 16.93 -11.13
CA THR A 182 9.43 16.03 -11.49
C THR A 182 9.10 14.58 -11.16
N VAL A 183 9.25 13.67 -12.12
CA VAL A 183 9.14 12.23 -11.86
C VAL A 183 10.33 11.79 -11.01
N VAL A 184 10.03 11.32 -9.80
CA VAL A 184 11.04 10.84 -8.84
C VAL A 184 11.17 9.33 -8.83
N ALA A 185 10.12 8.62 -9.23
CA ALA A 185 10.18 7.17 -9.45
C ALA A 185 9.22 6.72 -10.54
N GLU A 186 9.60 5.69 -11.29
CA GLU A 186 8.73 5.04 -12.26
C GLU A 186 8.97 3.53 -12.23
N SER A 187 7.89 2.76 -12.12
CA SER A 187 7.88 1.31 -12.26
C SER A 187 6.90 0.90 -13.35
N ARG A 188 7.31 -0.03 -14.20
CA ARG A 188 6.47 -0.58 -15.28
C ARG A 188 6.30 -2.07 -15.11
N TYR A 189 5.05 -2.51 -15.33
CA TYR A 189 4.66 -3.91 -15.32
C TYR A 189 4.32 -4.34 -16.74
N VAL A 190 5.02 -5.34 -17.25
CA VAL A 190 4.63 -6.00 -18.52
C VAL A 190 3.39 -6.87 -18.31
N GLN A 191 2.85 -7.41 -19.40
CA GLN A 191 1.70 -8.31 -19.36
C GLN A 191 1.89 -9.44 -18.33
N ASN A 192 0.84 -9.73 -17.55
CA ASN A 192 0.84 -10.73 -16.50
C ASN A 192 1.91 -10.52 -15.42
N GLN A 193 2.36 -9.28 -15.17
CA GLN A 193 3.32 -8.98 -14.10
C GLN A 193 2.67 -8.31 -12.90
N PHE A 194 1.72 -7.39 -13.10
CA PHE A 194 0.97 -6.81 -11.99
C PHE A 194 0.04 -7.87 -11.36
N ARG A 195 -0.15 -7.81 -10.05
CA ARG A 195 -0.99 -8.75 -9.29
C ARG A 195 -1.93 -7.91 -8.41
N PRO A 196 -3.03 -7.39 -8.96
CA PRO A 196 -3.98 -6.62 -8.17
C PRO A 196 -4.64 -7.52 -7.13
N LEU A 197 -5.02 -6.93 -6.00
CA LEU A 197 -5.86 -7.53 -4.97
C LEU A 197 -7.19 -8.04 -5.56
N SER A 198 -7.78 -7.27 -6.48
CA SER A 198 -8.96 -7.67 -7.24
C SER A 198 -8.74 -7.51 -8.76
N PRO A 199 -8.81 -8.59 -9.55
CA PRO A 199 -8.58 -8.53 -11.01
C PRO A 199 -9.72 -7.88 -11.80
N ALA A 200 -10.90 -7.77 -11.21
CA ALA A 200 -12.08 -7.10 -11.75
C ALA A 200 -12.57 -6.04 -10.75
N PRO A 201 -13.42 -5.08 -11.17
CA PRO A 201 -14.02 -4.13 -10.25
C PRO A 201 -14.63 -4.87 -9.05
N PRO A 202 -14.29 -4.49 -7.80
CA PRO A 202 -14.83 -5.14 -6.62
C PRO A 202 -16.36 -5.16 -6.64
N THR A 203 -16.95 -6.28 -6.23
CA THR A 203 -18.42 -6.36 -6.11
C THR A 203 -18.85 -5.43 -4.96
N PRO A 204 -19.86 -4.54 -5.16
CA PRO A 204 -20.26 -3.55 -4.15
C PRO A 204 -21.13 -4.18 -3.04
N THR A 205 -20.60 -5.19 -2.35
CA THR A 205 -21.22 -5.79 -1.16
C THR A 205 -20.22 -5.85 -0.02
N ALA A 206 -20.70 -5.69 1.22
CA ALA A 206 -19.85 -5.72 2.40
C ALA A 206 -19.08 -7.04 2.52
N ASP A 207 -19.71 -8.17 2.19
CA ASP A 207 -19.07 -9.49 2.22
C ASP A 207 -17.92 -9.60 1.22
N ALA A 208 -18.11 -9.12 -0.02
CA ALA A 208 -17.05 -9.16 -1.04
C ALA A 208 -15.88 -8.24 -0.67
N MET A 209 -16.18 -7.05 -0.13
CA MET A 209 -15.15 -6.14 0.37
C MET A 209 -14.40 -6.77 1.55
N ARG A 210 -15.09 -7.36 2.52
CA ARG A 210 -14.47 -8.02 3.69
C ARG A 210 -13.51 -9.15 3.29
N GLU A 211 -13.84 -9.91 2.23
CA GLU A 211 -12.94 -10.92 1.66
C GLU A 211 -11.65 -10.29 1.09
N LEU A 212 -11.78 -9.19 0.34
CA LEU A 212 -10.62 -8.46 -0.20
C LEU A 212 -9.77 -7.88 0.93
N LEU A 213 -10.39 -7.28 1.95
CA LEU A 213 -9.71 -6.76 3.13
C LEU A 213 -8.91 -7.87 3.82
N ARG A 214 -9.52 -9.03 4.05
CA ARG A 214 -8.84 -10.19 4.66
C ARG A 214 -7.68 -10.69 3.82
N THR A 215 -7.87 -10.78 2.51
CA THR A 215 -6.82 -11.21 1.58
C THR A 215 -5.63 -10.25 1.60
N SER A 216 -5.88 -8.94 1.69
CA SER A 216 -4.83 -7.91 1.63
C SER A 216 -3.85 -7.98 2.80
N VAL A 217 -4.35 -8.28 4.01
CA VAL A 217 -3.52 -8.39 5.24
C VAL A 217 -3.10 -9.82 5.55
N GLY A 218 -3.53 -10.80 4.74
CA GLY A 218 -3.27 -12.22 4.99
C GLY A 218 -3.88 -12.73 6.30
N ALA A 219 -5.00 -12.16 6.76
CA ALA A 219 -5.59 -12.51 8.04
C ALA A 219 -6.20 -13.93 7.99
N GLU A 220 -5.76 -14.80 8.89
CA GLU A 220 -6.29 -16.16 9.05
C GLU A 220 -7.51 -16.22 10.00
N GLY A 221 -7.74 -15.14 10.76
CA GLY A 221 -8.80 -15.02 11.76
C GLY A 221 -9.78 -13.88 11.47
N GLU A 222 -10.48 -13.45 12.53
CA GLU A 222 -11.33 -12.27 12.47
C GLU A 222 -10.48 -11.01 12.19
N LEU A 223 -10.96 -10.17 11.27
CA LEU A 223 -10.32 -8.89 10.95
C LEU A 223 -10.54 -7.91 12.08
N THR A 224 -9.47 -7.35 12.65
CA THR A 224 -9.62 -6.16 13.50
C THR A 224 -9.96 -4.94 12.65
N ALA A 225 -10.49 -3.89 13.27
CA ALA A 225 -10.73 -2.63 12.59
C ALA A 225 -9.47 -2.05 11.95
N GLY A 226 -8.31 -2.14 12.61
CA GLY A 226 -7.05 -1.69 12.01
C GLY A 226 -6.65 -2.52 10.78
N ASP A 227 -6.85 -3.84 10.80
CA ASP A 227 -6.61 -4.70 9.64
C ASP A 227 -7.55 -4.35 8.47
N ALA A 228 -8.82 -4.10 8.77
CA ALA A 228 -9.81 -3.68 7.78
C ALA A 228 -9.46 -2.32 7.16
N ILE A 229 -8.97 -1.37 7.97
CA ILE A 229 -8.50 -0.05 7.51
C ILE A 229 -7.27 -0.18 6.60
N ILE A 230 -6.28 -1.00 6.98
CA ILE A 230 -5.08 -1.27 6.14
C ILE A 230 -5.50 -1.90 4.81
N GLY A 231 -6.44 -2.84 4.84
CA GLY A 231 -6.95 -3.44 3.62
C GLY A 231 -7.70 -2.46 2.73
N ALA A 232 -8.45 -1.53 3.33
CA ALA A 232 -9.16 -0.49 2.59
C ALA A 232 -8.16 0.45 1.90
N ARG A 233 -7.11 0.88 2.61
CA ARG A 233 -5.99 1.64 2.04
C ARG A 233 -5.31 0.89 0.89
N THR A 234 -5.12 -0.43 1.03
CA THR A 234 -4.50 -1.25 -0.02
C THR A 234 -5.39 -1.31 -1.26
N LEU A 235 -6.69 -1.55 -1.09
CA LEU A 235 -7.64 -1.58 -2.20
C LEU A 235 -7.74 -0.22 -2.92
N LEU A 236 -7.84 0.88 -2.16
CA LEU A 236 -7.86 2.24 -2.69
C LEU A 236 -6.54 2.64 -3.36
N GLY A 237 -5.43 2.00 -3.01
CA GLY A 237 -4.14 2.14 -3.69
C GLY A 237 -4.09 1.50 -5.08
N GLU A 238 -5.04 0.64 -5.43
CA GLU A 238 -5.07 -0.06 -6.73
C GLU A 238 -6.28 0.30 -7.62
N TRP A 239 -7.35 0.77 -6.99
CA TRP A 239 -8.64 1.06 -7.61
C TRP A 239 -9.18 2.43 -7.19
N THR A 240 -9.73 3.15 -8.15
CA THR A 240 -10.73 4.19 -7.93
C THR A 240 -12.05 3.45 -7.81
N LEU A 241 -12.71 3.58 -6.68
CA LEU A 241 -13.99 2.92 -6.42
C LEU A 241 -15.16 3.83 -6.76
N ASP A 242 -16.24 3.25 -7.28
CA ASP A 242 -17.52 3.97 -7.39
C ASP A 242 -18.20 4.14 -6.01
N ASP A 243 -19.29 4.89 -5.96
CA ASP A 243 -19.98 5.20 -4.70
C ASP A 243 -20.63 3.97 -4.05
N ALA A 244 -21.09 2.99 -4.85
CA ALA A 244 -21.64 1.74 -4.34
C ALA A 244 -20.55 0.88 -3.70
N GLN A 245 -19.36 0.85 -4.30
CA GLN A 245 -18.17 0.18 -3.79
C GLN A 245 -17.63 0.88 -2.53
N GLN A 246 -17.56 2.22 -2.51
CA GLN A 246 -17.20 2.99 -1.30
C GLN A 246 -18.17 2.69 -0.15
N SER A 247 -19.48 2.67 -0.42
CA SER A 247 -20.52 2.38 0.58
C SER A 247 -20.38 0.95 1.15
N ALA A 248 -20.10 -0.03 0.28
CA ALA A 248 -19.85 -1.40 0.68
C ALA A 248 -18.55 -1.57 1.48
N LEU A 249 -17.49 -0.84 1.10
CA LEU A 249 -16.21 -0.84 1.79
C LEU A 249 -16.33 -0.27 3.21
N LEU A 250 -17.03 0.86 3.36
CA LEU A 250 -17.33 1.45 4.66
C LEU A 250 -18.12 0.50 5.56
N GLN A 251 -19.10 -0.21 4.99
CA GLN A 251 -19.86 -1.23 5.74
C GLN A 251 -18.97 -2.39 6.19
N ALA A 252 -18.06 -2.87 5.33
CA ALA A 252 -17.12 -3.94 5.69
C ALA A 252 -16.15 -3.51 6.80
N VAL A 253 -15.70 -2.25 6.80
CA VAL A 253 -14.86 -1.68 7.87
C VAL A 253 -15.66 -1.55 9.17
N LEU A 254 -16.92 -1.11 9.11
CA LEU A 254 -17.80 -0.97 10.29
C LEU A 254 -17.99 -2.29 11.06
N GLU A 255 -18.06 -3.39 10.34
CA GLU A 255 -18.30 -4.72 10.90
C GLU A 255 -17.07 -5.32 11.59
N ALA A 256 -15.88 -4.73 11.40
CA ALA A 256 -14.66 -5.18 12.05
C ALA A 256 -14.61 -4.71 13.52
N PRO A 257 -14.36 -5.61 14.49
CA PRO A 257 -14.27 -5.25 15.90
C PRO A 257 -13.14 -4.24 16.19
N GLY A 258 -13.42 -3.33 17.13
CA GLY A 258 -12.45 -2.35 17.63
C GLY A 258 -12.40 -1.02 16.87
N LEU A 259 -13.37 -0.78 15.97
CA LEU A 259 -13.48 0.49 15.24
C LEU A 259 -13.90 1.62 16.18
N ARG A 260 -13.25 2.78 16.05
CA ARG A 260 -13.54 3.99 16.83
C ARG A 260 -13.80 5.16 15.89
N ALA A 261 -14.84 5.94 16.13
CA ALA A 261 -14.95 7.25 15.50
C ALA A 261 -14.14 8.25 16.31
N LEU A 262 -13.28 9.00 15.64
CA LEU A 262 -12.39 9.97 16.27
C LEU A 262 -13.02 11.36 16.36
N GLY A 263 -14.08 11.61 15.59
CA GLY A 263 -14.72 12.91 15.45
C GLY A 263 -14.40 13.54 14.10
N THR A 264 -14.49 14.86 14.01
CA THR A 264 -14.25 15.64 12.79
C THR A 264 -12.95 16.41 12.87
N THR A 265 -12.31 16.60 11.73
CA THR A 265 -11.12 17.44 11.58
C THR A 265 -11.04 17.99 10.16
N ARG A 266 -9.96 18.70 9.85
CA ARG A 266 -9.59 19.03 8.47
C ARG A 266 -8.39 18.20 8.08
N ASP A 267 -8.43 17.62 6.89
CA ASP A 267 -7.27 16.96 6.32
C ASP A 267 -6.19 17.98 5.91
N ARG A 268 -5.04 17.49 5.46
CA ARG A 268 -3.87 18.33 5.15
C ARG A 268 -4.03 19.24 3.93
N ILE A 269 -5.13 19.13 3.19
CA ILE A 269 -5.48 20.06 2.11
C ILE A 269 -6.75 20.88 2.45
N GLY A 270 -7.20 20.81 3.71
CA GLY A 270 -8.26 21.64 4.26
C GLY A 270 -9.69 21.11 4.09
N ARG A 271 -9.88 19.88 3.58
CA ARG A 271 -11.22 19.26 3.46
C ARG A 271 -11.71 18.81 4.83
N GLU A 272 -12.99 19.04 5.10
CA GLU A 272 -13.62 18.55 6.34
C GLU A 272 -13.81 17.02 6.25
N VAL A 273 -13.29 16.31 7.24
CA VAL A 273 -13.29 14.84 7.28
C VAL A 273 -13.69 14.30 8.65
N ILE A 274 -14.27 13.11 8.65
CA ILE A 274 -14.53 12.28 9.84
C ILE A 274 -13.46 11.20 9.91
N GLY A 275 -12.85 11.00 11.09
CA GLY A 275 -11.86 9.95 11.32
C GLY A 275 -12.48 8.65 11.83
N LEU A 276 -12.14 7.53 11.21
CA LEU A 276 -12.41 6.18 11.73
C LEU A 276 -11.08 5.48 12.03
N GLY A 277 -10.77 5.25 13.30
CA GLY A 277 -9.51 4.69 13.78
C GLY A 277 -9.62 3.23 14.25
N GLY A 278 -8.52 2.51 14.21
CA GLY A 278 -8.44 1.11 14.65
C GLY A 278 -7.00 0.64 14.86
N LEU A 279 -6.81 -0.29 15.79
CA LEU A 279 -5.53 -0.95 16.05
C LEU A 279 -5.45 -2.27 15.26
N PRO A 280 -4.43 -2.47 14.40
CA PRO A 280 -4.22 -3.73 13.68
C PRO A 280 -3.79 -4.89 14.60
N SER A 281 -3.93 -6.13 14.12
CA SER A 281 -3.73 -7.33 14.94
C SER A 281 -2.28 -7.83 15.06
N SER A 282 -1.38 -7.46 14.15
CA SER A 282 -0.04 -8.06 14.03
C SER A 282 1.00 -7.05 13.57
N PRO A 283 2.21 -7.10 14.15
CA PRO A 283 2.72 -6.09 15.06
C PRO A 283 2.76 -4.71 14.40
N SER A 284 1.67 -3.97 14.52
CA SER A 284 1.66 -2.56 14.20
C SER A 284 1.87 -1.79 15.51
N ASN A 285 3.05 -1.22 15.66
CA ASN A 285 3.28 -0.15 16.63
C ASN A 285 2.56 1.14 16.18
N ALA A 286 1.41 1.04 15.50
CA ALA A 286 0.74 2.14 14.82
C ALA A 286 -0.79 2.07 14.98
N ASP A 287 -1.40 3.23 15.22
CA ASP A 287 -2.84 3.47 15.13
C ASP A 287 -3.13 3.96 13.72
N VAL A 288 -4.07 3.31 13.04
CA VAL A 288 -4.42 3.62 11.65
C VAL A 288 -5.79 4.24 11.58
N THR A 289 -5.96 5.20 10.68
CA THR A 289 -7.18 5.98 10.55
C THR A 289 -7.57 6.13 9.08
N LEU A 290 -8.86 5.91 8.77
CA LEU A 290 -9.47 6.36 7.51
C LEU A 290 -10.09 7.73 7.68
N LEU A 291 -9.93 8.56 6.65
CA LEU A 291 -10.53 9.89 6.56
C LEU A 291 -11.70 9.84 5.59
N ILE A 292 -12.90 10.12 6.08
CA ILE A 292 -14.13 10.15 5.29
C ILE A 292 -14.51 11.60 5.04
N SER A 293 -14.67 11.99 3.78
CA SER A 293 -15.14 13.34 3.42
C SER A 293 -16.52 13.61 4.01
N ALA A 294 -16.67 14.67 4.80
CA ALA A 294 -17.97 15.10 5.30
C ALA A 294 -18.90 15.58 4.17
N GLY A 295 -18.32 16.04 3.05
CA GLY A 295 -19.06 16.57 1.90
C GLY A 295 -19.53 15.51 0.91
N THR A 296 -18.81 14.39 0.76
CA THR A 296 -19.13 13.35 -0.25
C THR A 296 -19.40 11.98 0.36
N GLY A 297 -19.00 11.74 1.61
CA GLY A 297 -19.08 10.41 2.24
C GLY A 297 -18.06 9.40 1.71
N ARG A 298 -17.20 9.79 0.77
CA ARG A 298 -16.13 8.94 0.22
C ARG A 298 -14.98 8.83 1.20
N ILE A 299 -14.28 7.69 1.20
CA ILE A 299 -12.97 7.58 1.85
C ILE A 299 -11.98 8.38 0.99
N VAL A 300 -11.41 9.42 1.58
CA VAL A 300 -10.55 10.40 0.88
C VAL A 300 -9.14 10.48 1.47
N GLY A 301 -8.86 9.70 2.51
CA GLY A 301 -7.51 9.62 3.04
C GLY A 301 -7.28 8.51 4.05
N PHE A 302 -6.02 8.32 4.38
CA PHE A 302 -5.50 7.34 5.32
C PHE A 302 -4.34 7.96 6.10
N GLU A 303 -4.26 7.62 7.38
CA GLU A 303 -3.17 8.00 8.27
C GLU A 303 -2.70 6.80 9.08
N SER A 304 -1.39 6.67 9.27
CA SER A 304 -0.76 5.69 10.16
C SER A 304 0.21 6.41 11.09
N ALA A 305 -0.08 6.38 12.40
CA ALA A 305 0.69 7.06 13.42
C ALA A 305 1.28 6.07 14.43
N LEU A 306 2.56 6.20 14.77
CA LEU A 306 3.18 5.34 15.75
C LEU A 306 2.53 5.49 17.13
N VAL A 307 2.16 4.38 17.76
CA VAL A 307 1.74 4.31 19.18
C VAL A 307 2.94 4.15 20.09
N GLU A 308 3.99 3.47 19.61
CA GLU A 308 5.25 3.25 20.32
C GLU A 308 6.42 3.71 19.48
N ALA A 309 7.56 3.98 20.11
CA ALA A 309 8.76 4.38 19.39
C ALA A 309 9.18 3.31 18.38
N ASN A 310 9.62 3.72 17.20
CA ASN A 310 10.31 2.85 16.27
C ASN A 310 11.82 3.06 16.44
N THR A 311 12.48 2.10 17.09
CA THR A 311 13.92 2.17 17.39
C THR A 311 14.79 2.01 16.14
N ASP A 312 14.29 1.35 15.10
CA ASP A 312 15.05 1.11 13.86
C ASP A 312 15.13 2.38 13.02
N LEU A 313 14.10 3.23 13.09
CA LEU A 313 13.99 4.50 12.37
C LEU A 313 14.25 5.74 13.24
N ASP A 314 14.56 5.55 14.54
CA ASP A 314 14.70 6.60 15.56
C ASP A 314 13.50 7.57 15.61
N LEU A 315 12.29 6.99 15.52
CA LEU A 315 11.03 7.75 15.52
C LEU A 315 10.36 7.68 16.89
N PRO A 316 10.02 8.81 17.52
CA PRO A 316 9.26 8.80 18.77
C PRO A 316 7.81 8.33 18.54
N PRO A 317 7.11 7.92 19.63
CA PRO A 317 5.66 7.75 19.59
C PRO A 317 4.97 9.00 19.06
N GLY A 318 3.87 8.81 18.33
CA GLY A 318 3.13 9.86 17.65
C GLY A 318 3.73 10.26 16.29
N SER A 319 4.85 9.70 15.86
CA SER A 319 5.36 10.00 14.52
C SER A 319 4.44 9.40 13.46
N LEU A 320 4.09 10.19 12.45
CA LEU A 320 3.44 9.63 11.27
C LEU A 320 4.40 8.72 10.52
N THR A 321 3.87 7.62 10.01
CA THR A 321 4.59 6.68 9.15
C THR A 321 4.05 6.65 7.73
N GLU A 322 2.78 7.00 7.57
CA GLU A 322 2.14 7.15 6.28
C GLU A 322 0.98 8.13 6.41
N TYR A 323 0.82 8.99 5.41
CA TYR A 323 -0.38 9.77 5.21
C TYR A 323 -0.65 9.85 3.72
N ALA A 324 -1.86 9.47 3.28
CA ALA A 324 -2.24 9.46 1.88
C ALA A 324 -3.63 10.07 1.71
N LEU A 325 -3.81 10.84 0.64
CA LEU A 325 -5.09 11.44 0.24
C LEU A 325 -5.46 10.98 -1.17
N TRP A 326 -6.73 10.62 -1.34
CA TRP A 326 -7.37 10.39 -2.65
C TRP A 326 -8.34 11.52 -2.96
N ASP A 327 -8.89 11.54 -4.18
CA ASP A 327 -9.83 12.57 -4.65
C ASP A 327 -9.27 14.00 -4.49
N VAL A 328 -7.97 14.17 -4.70
CA VAL A 328 -7.29 15.47 -4.66
C VAL A 328 -7.35 16.09 -6.06
N ARG A 329 -8.06 17.21 -6.17
CA ARG A 329 -8.39 17.87 -7.44
C ARG A 329 -7.29 18.80 -7.98
N ASP A 330 -6.18 18.95 -7.26
CA ASP A 330 -5.13 19.95 -7.55
C ASP A 330 -4.13 19.55 -8.65
N ARG A 331 -4.20 18.31 -9.16
CA ARG A 331 -3.48 17.95 -10.40
C ARG A 331 -4.36 18.35 -11.58
N GLU A 332 -3.87 19.19 -12.49
CA GLU A 332 -4.59 19.56 -13.72
C GLU A 332 -4.98 18.34 -14.59
N ASP A 333 -4.38 17.16 -14.34
CA ASP A 333 -4.65 15.85 -14.94
C ASP A 333 -5.33 14.83 -13.99
N ALA A 334 -5.78 15.26 -12.81
CA ALA A 334 -6.63 14.45 -11.94
C ALA A 334 -8.01 14.27 -12.61
N PRO A 335 -8.59 13.05 -12.59
CA PRO A 335 -9.90 12.82 -13.18
C PRO A 335 -10.93 13.72 -12.47
N ARG A 336 -11.76 14.41 -13.28
CA ARG A 336 -12.94 15.14 -12.82
C ARG A 336 -14.10 14.20 -12.66
#